data_AF-A0A5M7BTV7-F1
#
_entry.id   AF-A0A5M7BTV7-F1
#
_cell.length_a   1.000
_cell.length_b   1.000
_cell.length_c   1.000
_cell.angle_alpha   90.00
_cell.angle_beta   90.00
_cell.angle_gamma   90.00
#
_symmetry.space_group_name_H-M   'P 1'
#
loop_
_entity.id
_entity.type
_entity.pdbx_description
1 polymer ?
#
loop_
_entity_poly.entity_id
_entity_poly.type
_entity_poly.pdbx_seq_one_letter_code
_entity_poly.pdbx_strand_id
1 'polypeptide(L)'
;MATFWCEWAWLPQGPRPGVRFEVERGRITAVAVDVPAGDAEQLPGMVLPGLANAHSHAFHRALRGWQTGDRGTFWTWREQMYQVAAALEPDSYYRLARGVYAEMALAGITCVGEFHYLHHAAGGTRYADPNAMGEALVQAARDAGIRITLLDTCYLAGGFGRELEGVQLRFSDGDAAGWVSRVDQFTVDGERARLGAAVHSVRAVPGEAIPEVVEWARHKPLHVHLSEQRAENEACLAAHGCTPTQLLDSRGALGPDVTAVHATHLAAGDVALLGGSGTGVCLCPTTEADLADGIGPAPELRVAGSPLSIGSDGHSVIDPLAEAQAIESYQRLATETRGHFTAGELLDVAAEAGHRSLGWTDAGRLEVGARADFVAVDLGSPRLAGAAPDAVPAVARAGDVREVVVDGERIVRDRAHRAVDAARELRDAIADLRKPR
;
A
#
# COMPACT_ATOMS: atom_id res chain seq x y z
N MET A 1 -7.70 -29.81 3.55
CA MET A 1 -8.55 -28.98 4.41
C MET A 1 -7.76 -28.70 5.67
N ALA A 2 -7.53 -27.42 5.98
CA ALA A 2 -6.87 -26.98 7.21
C ALA A 2 -7.94 -26.44 8.17
N THR A 3 -7.67 -26.48 9.47
CA THR A 3 -8.58 -25.94 10.48
C THR A 3 -7.78 -25.11 11.47
N PHE A 4 -8.20 -23.87 11.66
CA PHE A 4 -7.60 -22.94 12.60
C PHE A 4 -8.57 -22.66 13.74
N TRP A 5 -8.06 -22.61 14.97
CA TRP A 5 -8.81 -22.14 16.13
C TRP A 5 -8.15 -20.88 16.69
N CYS A 6 -8.96 -19.86 16.92
CA CYS A 6 -8.55 -18.55 17.37
C CYS A 6 -9.10 -18.32 18.78
N GLU A 7 -8.23 -17.88 19.69
CA GLU A 7 -8.66 -17.48 21.04
C GLU A 7 -9.70 -16.36 20.95
N TRP A 8 -9.40 -15.34 20.14
CA TRP A 8 -10.35 -14.33 19.67
C TRP A 8 -10.22 -14.15 18.16
N ALA A 9 -11.31 -13.81 17.48
CA ALA A 9 -11.27 -13.36 16.09
C ALA A 9 -12.20 -12.15 15.87
N TRP A 10 -11.75 -11.19 15.06
CA TRP A 10 -12.55 -10.05 14.63
C TRP A 10 -13.45 -10.44 13.46
N LEU A 11 -14.66 -10.90 13.78
CA LEU A 11 -15.67 -11.23 12.77
C LEU A 11 -16.37 -9.95 12.27
N PRO A 12 -17.15 -10.00 11.17
CA PRO A 12 -17.90 -8.83 10.70
C PRO A 12 -18.84 -8.22 11.75
N GLN A 13 -19.27 -9.01 12.75
CA GLN A 13 -20.11 -8.56 13.86
C GLN A 13 -19.30 -8.10 15.09
N GLY A 14 -17.98 -7.96 14.97
CA GLY A 14 -17.06 -7.63 16.05
C GLY A 14 -16.31 -8.84 16.64
N PRO A 15 -15.49 -8.63 17.67
CA PRO A 15 -14.66 -9.67 18.27
C PRO A 15 -15.50 -10.78 18.92
N ARG A 16 -15.12 -12.03 18.68
CA ARG A 16 -15.71 -13.23 19.30
C ARG A 16 -14.63 -14.16 19.85
N PRO A 17 -14.85 -14.80 21.01
CA PRO A 17 -13.92 -15.79 21.53
C PRO A 17 -14.15 -17.17 20.91
N GLY A 18 -13.13 -18.03 20.97
CA GLY A 18 -13.24 -19.46 20.64
C GLY A 18 -13.78 -19.72 19.23
N VAL A 19 -13.15 -19.10 18.23
CA VAL A 19 -13.60 -19.17 16.84
C VAL A 19 -12.82 -20.21 16.07
N ARG A 20 -13.50 -21.08 15.32
CA ARG A 20 -12.88 -22.07 14.44
C ARG A 20 -13.18 -21.75 12.98
N PHE A 21 -12.12 -21.71 12.16
CA PHE A 21 -12.18 -21.56 10.72
C PHE A 21 -11.83 -22.88 10.03
N GLU A 22 -12.65 -23.30 9.09
CA GLU A 22 -12.33 -24.39 8.17
C GLU A 22 -11.88 -23.80 6.83
N VAL A 23 -10.71 -24.23 6.35
CA VAL A 23 -10.05 -23.66 5.18
C VAL A 23 -9.80 -24.70 4.11
N GLU A 24 -10.22 -24.41 2.88
CA GLU A 24 -9.97 -25.22 1.70
C GLU A 24 -9.56 -24.33 0.53
N ARG A 25 -8.47 -24.70 -0.17
CA ARG A 25 -7.92 -23.95 -1.32
C ARG A 25 -7.79 -22.44 -1.04
N GLY A 26 -7.25 -22.13 0.13
CA GLY A 26 -7.04 -20.75 0.60
C GLY A 26 -8.28 -19.94 0.93
N ARG A 27 -9.46 -20.56 1.00
CA ARG A 27 -10.72 -19.89 1.34
C ARG A 27 -11.33 -20.42 2.62
N ILE A 28 -11.98 -19.54 3.36
CA ILE A 28 -12.79 -19.88 4.52
C ILE A 28 -14.07 -20.55 4.02
N THR A 29 -14.33 -21.77 4.47
CA THR A 29 -15.49 -22.59 4.08
C THR A 29 -16.52 -22.73 5.20
N ALA A 30 -16.08 -22.64 6.46
CA ALA A 30 -16.97 -22.60 7.61
C ALA A 30 -16.36 -21.73 8.73
N VAL A 31 -17.24 -21.11 9.51
CA VAL A 31 -16.92 -20.35 10.73
C VAL A 31 -17.81 -20.87 11.85
N ALA A 32 -17.22 -21.33 12.95
CA ALA A 32 -17.92 -21.70 14.17
C ALA A 32 -17.42 -20.84 15.34
N VAL A 33 -18.32 -20.41 16.22
CA VAL A 33 -18.00 -19.56 17.37
C VAL A 33 -18.32 -20.29 18.68
N ASP A 34 -17.69 -19.87 19.78
CA ASP A 34 -17.88 -20.47 21.11
C ASP A 34 -17.59 -21.99 21.14
N VAL A 35 -16.61 -22.44 20.34
CA VAL A 35 -16.19 -23.84 20.24
C VAL A 35 -14.82 -24.07 20.89
N PRO A 36 -14.58 -25.25 21.50
CA PRO A 36 -13.26 -25.60 22.01
C PRO A 36 -12.25 -25.80 20.87
N ALA A 37 -10.95 -25.65 21.18
CA ALA A 37 -9.87 -25.79 20.21
C ALA A 37 -9.83 -27.17 19.51
N GLY A 38 -10.01 -28.25 20.28
CA GLY A 38 -9.86 -29.61 19.77
C GLY A 38 -8.48 -29.83 19.14
N ASP A 39 -8.46 -30.44 17.96
CA ASP A 39 -7.23 -30.75 17.20
C ASP A 39 -6.85 -29.67 16.17
N ALA A 40 -7.54 -28.51 16.16
CA ALA A 40 -7.28 -27.43 15.22
C ALA A 40 -5.95 -26.72 15.51
N GLU A 41 -5.34 -26.16 14.47
CA GLU A 41 -4.13 -25.35 14.57
C GLU A 41 -4.45 -24.04 15.30
N GLN A 42 -3.74 -23.74 16.39
CA GLN A 42 -4.06 -22.58 17.22
C GLN A 42 -3.41 -21.30 16.71
N LEU A 43 -4.20 -20.23 16.68
CA LEU A 43 -3.77 -18.85 16.51
C LEU A 43 -4.05 -18.09 17.84
N PRO A 44 -3.01 -17.62 18.54
CA PRO A 44 -3.14 -17.04 19.88
C PRO A 44 -3.67 -15.60 19.82
N GLY A 45 -4.23 -15.12 20.93
CA GLY A 45 -4.62 -13.72 21.07
C GLY A 45 -5.78 -13.31 20.15
N MET A 46 -5.68 -12.13 19.54
CA MET A 46 -6.70 -11.60 18.65
C MET A 46 -6.33 -11.83 17.18
N VAL A 47 -7.14 -12.60 16.47
CA VAL A 47 -7.01 -12.77 15.03
C VAL A 47 -7.79 -11.71 14.28
N LEU A 48 -7.07 -10.87 13.55
CA LEU A 48 -7.59 -9.88 12.61
C LEU A 48 -7.60 -10.47 11.20
N PRO A 49 -8.43 -9.93 10.27
CA PRO A 49 -8.26 -10.21 8.85
C PRO A 49 -6.86 -9.79 8.37
N GLY A 50 -6.41 -10.38 7.26
CA GLY A 50 -5.22 -9.92 6.55
C GLY A 50 -5.24 -8.41 6.31
N LEU A 51 -4.13 -7.73 6.60
CA LEU A 51 -4.02 -6.28 6.38
C LEU A 51 -3.53 -6.02 4.95
N ALA A 52 -3.99 -4.92 4.35
CA ALA A 52 -3.54 -4.45 3.05
C ALA A 52 -2.67 -3.20 3.21
N ASN A 53 -1.64 -3.13 2.39
CA ASN A 53 -0.86 -1.93 2.18
C ASN A 53 -1.19 -1.39 0.79
N ALA A 54 -2.08 -0.41 0.69
CA ALA A 54 -2.63 0.02 -0.60
C ALA A 54 -1.64 0.83 -1.45
N HIS A 55 -0.54 1.32 -0.87
CA HIS A 55 0.46 2.11 -1.57
C HIS A 55 1.88 1.88 -1.03
N SER A 56 2.80 1.55 -1.94
CA SER A 56 4.17 1.16 -1.66
C SER A 56 5.10 1.59 -2.79
N HIS A 57 6.31 2.01 -2.42
CA HIS A 57 7.45 2.13 -3.32
C HIS A 57 8.60 1.31 -2.75
N ALA A 58 8.70 0.02 -3.10
CA ALA A 58 9.58 -0.93 -2.41
C ALA A 58 11.04 -0.44 -2.28
N PHE A 59 11.56 0.26 -3.29
CA PHE A 59 12.93 0.77 -3.23
C PHE A 59 13.15 1.95 -2.27
N HIS A 60 12.10 2.70 -1.91
CA HIS A 60 12.18 3.79 -0.94
C HIS A 60 12.56 3.29 0.44
N ARG A 61 12.31 2.01 0.72
CA ARG A 61 12.73 1.38 1.97
C ARG A 61 14.23 1.48 2.21
N ALA A 62 15.06 1.59 1.16
CA ALA A 62 16.50 1.81 1.28
C ALA A 62 16.88 3.21 1.81
N LEU A 63 15.96 4.17 1.72
CA LEU A 63 16.08 5.55 2.19
C LEU A 63 15.75 5.69 3.68
N ARG A 64 15.02 4.72 4.28
CA ARG A 64 14.64 4.79 5.69
C ARG A 64 15.86 5.00 6.60
N GLY A 65 15.84 6.10 7.35
CA GLY A 65 16.92 6.50 8.25
C GLY A 65 18.20 6.94 7.54
N TRP A 66 18.19 7.14 6.23
CA TRP A 66 19.32 7.68 5.48
C TRP A 66 19.37 9.19 5.67
N GLN A 67 20.26 9.66 6.55
CA GLN A 67 20.53 11.08 6.73
C GLN A 67 21.91 11.43 6.17
N THR A 68 21.98 12.47 5.35
CA THR A 68 23.24 13.10 4.93
C THR A 68 23.25 14.54 5.46
N GLY A 69 23.78 14.75 6.67
CA GLY A 69 23.88 16.07 7.31
C GLY A 69 22.78 16.39 8.33
N ASP A 70 22.79 17.62 8.85
CA ASP A 70 22.04 18.00 10.07
C ASP A 70 20.56 18.38 9.84
N ARG A 71 20.18 18.85 8.64
CA ARG A 71 18.79 19.23 8.26
C ARG A 71 18.53 18.92 6.78
N GLY A 72 17.56 18.05 6.50
CA GLY A 72 17.11 17.72 5.14
C GLY A 72 15.88 18.52 4.69
N THR A 73 15.63 18.54 3.39
CA THR A 73 14.39 18.98 2.73
C THR A 73 13.86 17.86 1.84
N PHE A 74 12.61 17.97 1.35
CA PHE A 74 12.08 17.07 0.31
C PHE A 74 13.04 16.92 -0.89
N TRP A 75 13.72 17.99 -1.30
CA TRP A 75 14.64 17.97 -2.44
C TRP A 75 15.91 17.14 -2.17
N THR A 76 16.47 17.21 -0.96
CA THR A 76 17.65 16.39 -0.59
C THR A 76 17.27 14.92 -0.42
N TRP A 77 16.06 14.63 0.06
CA TRP A 77 15.53 13.27 0.07
C TRP A 77 15.36 12.73 -1.36
N ARG A 78 14.83 13.56 -2.28
CA ARG A 78 14.63 13.18 -3.68
C ARG A 78 15.95 12.88 -4.40
N GLU A 79 17.02 13.61 -4.10
CA GLU A 79 18.36 13.30 -4.63
C GLU A 79 18.86 11.92 -4.18
N GLN A 80 18.66 11.56 -2.91
CA GLN A 80 19.01 10.22 -2.40
C GLN A 80 18.14 9.13 -3.05
N MET A 81 16.84 9.40 -3.21
CA MET A 81 15.92 8.52 -3.93
C MET A 81 16.41 8.25 -5.35
N TYR A 82 16.86 9.29 -6.06
CA TYR A 82 17.44 9.15 -7.40
C TYR A 82 18.74 8.35 -7.40
N GLN A 83 19.58 8.44 -6.37
CA GLN A 83 20.78 7.60 -6.25
C GLN A 83 20.43 6.12 -6.12
N VAL A 84 19.44 5.78 -5.29
CA VAL A 84 18.95 4.39 -5.17
C VAL A 84 18.36 3.90 -6.48
N ALA A 85 17.45 4.69 -7.07
CA ALA A 85 16.82 4.35 -8.34
C ALA A 85 17.83 4.18 -9.47
N ALA A 86 18.92 4.96 -9.51
CA ALA A 86 19.99 4.83 -10.49
C ALA A 86 20.84 3.55 -10.30
N ALA A 87 20.93 3.02 -9.08
CA ALA A 87 21.72 1.84 -8.78
C ALA A 87 20.98 0.52 -9.04
N LEU A 88 19.64 0.52 -9.00
CA LEU A 88 18.87 -0.72 -9.09
C LEU A 88 18.88 -1.34 -10.49
N GLU A 89 19.12 -2.65 -10.52
CA GLU A 89 18.95 -3.60 -11.62
C GLU A 89 17.98 -4.71 -11.18
N PRO A 90 17.37 -5.50 -12.10
CA PRO A 90 16.32 -6.47 -11.76
C PRO A 90 16.67 -7.40 -10.60
N ASP A 91 17.86 -8.01 -10.61
CA ASP A 91 18.31 -8.91 -9.53
C ASP A 91 18.45 -8.20 -8.18
N SER A 92 18.98 -6.98 -8.17
CA SER A 92 19.11 -6.20 -6.94
C SER A 92 17.77 -5.69 -6.44
N TYR A 93 16.83 -5.41 -7.36
CA TYR A 93 15.50 -4.96 -7.00
C TYR A 93 14.68 -6.11 -6.40
N TYR A 94 14.76 -7.31 -6.99
CA TYR A 94 14.19 -8.53 -6.42
C TYR A 94 14.66 -8.75 -4.97
N ARG A 95 15.98 -8.70 -4.71
CA ARG A 95 16.53 -8.91 -3.36
C ARG A 95 16.03 -7.86 -2.36
N LEU A 96 16.03 -6.59 -2.76
CA LEU A 96 15.53 -5.52 -1.92
C LEU A 96 14.03 -5.71 -1.62
N ALA A 97 13.22 -5.88 -2.66
CA ALA A 97 11.78 -6.02 -2.55
C ALA A 97 11.38 -7.27 -1.75
N ARG A 98 12.09 -8.39 -1.89
CA ARG A 98 11.80 -9.60 -1.09
C ARG A 98 12.02 -9.36 0.40
N GLY A 99 13.09 -8.65 0.75
CA GLY A 99 13.31 -8.20 2.13
C GLY A 99 12.23 -7.24 2.63
N VAL A 100 11.79 -6.29 1.79
CA VAL A 100 10.71 -5.34 2.09
C VAL A 100 9.40 -6.07 2.34
N TYR A 101 9.01 -6.98 1.45
CA TYR A 101 7.77 -7.73 1.53
C TYR A 101 7.77 -8.74 2.68
N ALA A 102 8.94 -9.29 3.04
CA ALA A 102 9.08 -10.07 4.26
C ALA A 102 8.92 -9.22 5.54
N GLU A 103 9.39 -7.96 5.56
CA GLU A 103 9.10 -7.00 6.63
C GLU A 103 7.60 -6.66 6.69
N MET A 104 6.96 -6.50 5.54
CA MET A 104 5.50 -6.29 5.46
C MET A 104 4.72 -7.49 6.02
N ALA A 105 5.09 -8.71 5.65
CA ALA A 105 4.49 -9.93 6.20
C ALA A 105 4.65 -9.99 7.73
N LEU A 106 5.83 -9.64 8.27
CA LEU A 106 6.05 -9.56 9.72
C LEU A 106 5.14 -8.52 10.41
N ALA A 107 4.73 -7.48 9.68
CA ALA A 107 3.81 -6.45 10.16
C ALA A 107 2.32 -6.79 9.96
N GLY A 108 1.99 -8.00 9.47
CA GLY A 108 0.60 -8.43 9.25
C GLY A 108 0.04 -8.08 7.87
N ILE A 109 0.85 -7.53 6.96
CA ILE A 109 0.43 -7.24 5.59
C ILE A 109 0.38 -8.55 4.80
N THR A 110 -0.74 -8.78 4.12
CA THR A 110 -1.00 -9.96 3.29
C THR A 110 -1.16 -9.61 1.80
N CYS A 111 -1.33 -8.33 1.49
CA CYS A 111 -1.41 -7.80 0.14
C CYS A 111 -0.79 -6.40 0.06
N VAL A 112 -0.01 -6.13 -0.99
CA VAL A 112 0.59 -4.81 -1.27
C VAL A 112 0.17 -4.27 -2.64
N GLY A 113 -0.15 -2.98 -2.69
CA GLY A 113 -0.24 -2.19 -3.92
C GLY A 113 1.10 -1.57 -4.22
N GLU A 114 1.87 -2.18 -5.12
CA GLU A 114 3.20 -1.70 -5.47
C GLU A 114 3.09 -0.69 -6.61
N PHE A 115 3.28 0.59 -6.29
CA PHE A 115 3.24 1.70 -7.23
C PHE A 115 4.58 1.81 -7.93
N HIS A 116 4.68 1.10 -9.06
CA HIS A 116 5.94 0.79 -9.73
C HIS A 116 6.22 1.74 -10.91
N TYR A 117 7.24 2.58 -10.77
CA TYR A 117 7.67 3.52 -11.82
C TYR A 117 9.15 3.38 -12.23
N LEU A 118 9.85 2.30 -11.86
CA LEU A 118 11.25 2.09 -12.24
C LEU A 118 11.36 0.98 -13.30
N HIS A 119 11.18 1.34 -14.57
CA HIS A 119 10.95 0.37 -15.65
C HIS A 119 12.21 -0.04 -16.39
N HIS A 120 13.12 0.90 -16.64
CA HIS A 120 14.19 0.72 -17.64
C HIS A 120 15.59 0.67 -17.02
N ALA A 121 16.57 0.25 -17.80
CA ALA A 121 17.98 0.28 -17.42
C ALA A 121 18.53 1.71 -17.36
N ALA A 122 19.79 1.86 -16.98
CA ALA A 122 20.47 3.15 -16.96
C ALA A 122 20.27 3.95 -18.26
N GLY A 123 19.98 5.25 -18.12
CA GLY A 123 19.71 6.15 -19.23
C GLY A 123 18.38 5.93 -19.95
N GLY A 124 17.46 5.11 -19.40
CA GLY A 124 16.16 4.83 -20.03
C GLY A 124 16.19 3.73 -21.10
N THR A 125 17.29 2.95 -21.18
CA THR A 125 17.40 1.86 -22.15
C THR A 125 16.46 0.71 -21.76
N ARG A 126 15.61 0.26 -22.68
CA ARG A 126 14.72 -0.89 -22.44
C ARG A 126 15.54 -2.17 -22.25
N TYR A 127 15.17 -2.99 -21.26
CA TYR A 127 15.72 -4.33 -21.10
C TYR A 127 15.25 -5.26 -22.23
N ALA A 128 15.87 -6.43 -22.36
CA ALA A 128 15.46 -7.45 -23.32
C ALA A 128 14.03 -7.95 -23.03
N ASP A 129 13.69 -8.13 -21.76
CA ASP A 129 12.32 -8.20 -21.28
C ASP A 129 11.92 -6.80 -20.79
N PRO A 130 11.00 -6.10 -21.49
CA PRO A 130 10.57 -4.74 -21.12
C PRO A 130 10.05 -4.61 -19.69
N ASN A 131 9.55 -5.68 -19.07
CA ASN A 131 8.95 -5.68 -17.73
C ASN A 131 9.83 -6.36 -16.66
N ALA A 132 11.13 -6.55 -16.91
CA ALA A 132 12.05 -7.24 -16.01
C ALA A 132 12.06 -6.69 -14.56
N MET A 133 11.85 -5.39 -14.38
CA MET A 133 11.76 -4.76 -13.04
C MET A 133 10.43 -5.09 -12.34
N GLY A 134 9.32 -5.12 -13.09
CA GLY A 134 8.01 -5.54 -12.59
C GLY A 134 7.98 -7.04 -12.23
N GLU A 135 8.58 -7.89 -13.06
CA GLU A 135 8.77 -9.33 -12.79
C GLU A 135 9.55 -9.57 -11.50
N ALA A 136 10.63 -8.80 -11.28
CA ALA A 136 11.40 -8.87 -10.04
C ALA A 136 10.55 -8.59 -8.79
N LEU A 137 9.63 -7.62 -8.86
CA LEU A 137 8.70 -7.27 -7.77
C LEU A 137 7.65 -8.37 -7.54
N VAL A 138 7.04 -8.87 -8.61
CA VAL A 138 6.03 -9.94 -8.52
C VAL A 138 6.64 -11.22 -7.95
N GLN A 139 7.83 -11.60 -8.42
CA GLN A 139 8.55 -12.77 -7.90
C GLN A 139 9.00 -12.56 -6.45
N ALA A 140 9.41 -11.34 -6.06
CA ALA A 140 9.74 -11.02 -4.67
C ALA A 140 8.53 -11.16 -3.73
N ALA A 141 7.34 -10.68 -4.14
CA ALA A 141 6.12 -10.80 -3.36
C ALA A 141 5.72 -12.26 -3.18
N ARG A 142 5.80 -13.04 -4.26
CA ARG A 142 5.57 -14.49 -4.25
C ARG A 142 6.48 -15.22 -3.26
N ASP A 143 7.78 -14.91 -3.26
CA ASP A 143 8.76 -15.58 -2.38
C ASP A 143 8.65 -15.12 -0.91
N ALA A 144 8.17 -13.90 -0.67
CA ALA A 144 7.78 -13.42 0.65
C ALA A 144 6.40 -13.95 1.10
N GLY A 145 5.66 -14.61 0.22
CA GLY A 145 4.37 -15.22 0.54
C GLY A 145 3.20 -14.23 0.68
N ILE A 146 3.34 -13.00 0.20
CA ILE A 146 2.25 -12.00 0.16
C ILE A 146 1.71 -11.86 -1.27
N ARG A 147 0.48 -11.35 -1.39
CA ARG A 147 -0.10 -10.98 -2.68
C ARG A 147 0.35 -9.58 -3.11
N ILE A 148 0.32 -9.34 -4.42
CA ILE A 148 0.70 -8.06 -5.01
C ILE A 148 -0.34 -7.60 -6.03
N THR A 149 -0.74 -6.33 -5.97
CA THR A 149 -1.29 -5.62 -7.12
C THR A 149 -0.20 -4.69 -7.61
N LEU A 150 0.43 -5.05 -8.72
CA LEU A 150 1.44 -4.21 -9.34
C LEU A 150 0.72 -3.11 -10.11
N LEU A 151 0.87 -1.87 -9.63
CA LEU A 151 0.32 -0.67 -10.24
C LEU A 151 1.39 -0.12 -11.18
N ASP A 152 1.38 -0.60 -12.42
CA ASP A 152 2.37 -0.16 -13.41
C ASP A 152 2.13 1.33 -13.72
N THR A 153 3.12 2.15 -13.42
CA THR A 153 2.95 3.60 -13.37
C THR A 153 3.39 4.24 -14.68
N CYS A 154 2.48 5.01 -15.28
CA CYS A 154 2.77 5.91 -16.37
C CYS A 154 3.46 7.18 -15.84
N TYR A 155 4.65 7.49 -16.38
CA TYR A 155 5.45 8.67 -16.06
C TYR A 155 6.06 9.24 -17.35
N LEU A 156 5.72 10.47 -17.74
CA LEU A 156 6.03 11.05 -19.05
C LEU A 156 6.71 12.43 -18.99
N ALA A 157 6.67 13.14 -17.85
CA ALA A 157 7.19 14.50 -17.73
C ALA A 157 7.96 14.72 -16.41
N GLY A 158 8.99 15.58 -16.45
CA GLY A 158 9.75 15.99 -15.25
C GLY A 158 9.01 16.97 -14.33
N GLY A 159 7.81 17.41 -14.76
CA GLY A 159 6.95 18.40 -14.15
C GLY A 159 6.09 19.09 -15.23
N PHE A 160 5.21 20.00 -14.83
CA PHE A 160 4.41 20.78 -15.79
C PHE A 160 5.32 21.51 -16.80
N GLY A 161 5.20 21.14 -18.09
CA GLY A 161 5.99 21.71 -19.18
C GLY A 161 7.50 21.43 -19.10
N ARG A 162 7.92 20.39 -18.38
CA ARG A 162 9.33 20.01 -18.23
C ARG A 162 9.60 18.63 -18.79
N GLU A 163 10.66 18.55 -19.57
CA GLU A 163 11.22 17.29 -20.06
C GLU A 163 11.78 16.45 -18.90
N LEU A 164 11.91 15.15 -19.16
CA LEU A 164 12.54 14.20 -18.25
C LEU A 164 14.05 14.40 -18.23
N GLU A 165 14.65 14.29 -17.04
CA GLU A 165 16.09 14.42 -16.89
C GLU A 165 16.67 13.32 -15.98
N GLY A 166 17.92 12.93 -16.27
CA GLY A 166 18.69 12.01 -15.43
C GLY A 166 17.99 10.67 -15.22
N VAL A 167 17.78 10.30 -13.95
CA VAL A 167 17.16 9.01 -13.60
C VAL A 167 15.70 8.90 -14.03
N GLN A 168 15.00 10.03 -14.26
CA GLN A 168 13.60 10.01 -14.68
C GLN A 168 13.40 9.34 -16.05
N LEU A 169 14.44 9.31 -16.88
CA LEU A 169 14.44 8.55 -18.13
C LEU A 169 14.21 7.06 -17.91
N ARG A 170 14.54 6.53 -16.72
CA ARG A 170 14.27 5.13 -16.36
C ARG A 170 12.80 4.87 -16.06
N PHE A 171 11.99 5.91 -15.87
CA PHE A 171 10.59 5.81 -15.46
C PHE A 171 9.62 5.88 -16.65
N SER A 172 10.10 6.28 -17.82
CA SER A 172 9.24 6.67 -18.93
C SER A 172 9.38 5.77 -20.14
N ASP A 173 8.23 5.36 -20.66
CA ASP A 173 8.10 4.65 -21.92
C ASP A 173 8.14 5.58 -23.16
N GLY A 174 8.28 6.90 -22.94
CA GLY A 174 8.28 7.94 -23.96
C GLY A 174 6.92 8.64 -24.10
N ASP A 175 5.85 7.87 -24.28
CA ASP A 175 4.47 8.34 -24.33
C ASP A 175 3.50 7.29 -23.75
N ALA A 176 2.22 7.64 -23.63
CA ALA A 176 1.20 6.74 -23.08
C ALA A 176 0.99 5.49 -23.95
N ALA A 177 1.06 5.61 -25.28
CA ALA A 177 0.98 4.47 -26.18
C ALA A 177 2.17 3.50 -26.00
N GLY A 178 3.36 4.02 -25.77
CA GLY A 178 4.55 3.26 -25.42
C GLY A 178 4.40 2.53 -24.09
N TRP A 179 3.81 3.20 -23.09
CA TRP A 179 3.46 2.60 -21.80
C TRP A 179 2.45 1.46 -21.97
N VAL A 180 1.33 1.70 -22.68
CA VAL A 180 0.32 0.68 -23.01
C VAL A 180 0.97 -0.52 -23.71
N SER A 181 1.80 -0.25 -24.72
CA SER A 181 2.48 -1.31 -25.48
C SER A 181 3.39 -2.17 -24.60
N ARG A 182 4.07 -1.59 -23.59
CA ARG A 182 4.91 -2.34 -22.66
C ARG A 182 4.06 -3.14 -21.68
N VAL A 183 3.08 -2.51 -21.02
CA VAL A 183 2.29 -3.17 -19.97
C VAL A 183 1.38 -4.27 -20.52
N ASP A 184 0.90 -4.15 -21.78
CA ASP A 184 0.13 -5.21 -22.47
C ASP A 184 0.93 -6.51 -22.68
N GLN A 185 2.26 -6.42 -22.67
CA GLN A 185 3.13 -7.60 -22.79
C GLN A 185 3.32 -8.32 -21.45
N PHE A 186 2.86 -7.74 -20.33
CA PHE A 186 3.05 -8.31 -19.01
C PHE A 186 1.85 -9.17 -18.60
N THR A 187 2.09 -10.42 -18.24
CA THR A 187 1.08 -11.32 -17.68
C THR A 187 1.51 -11.77 -16.28
N VAL A 188 0.56 -11.78 -15.34
CA VAL A 188 0.80 -12.24 -13.96
C VAL A 188 -0.14 -13.37 -13.59
N ASP A 189 0.24 -14.16 -12.59
CA ASP A 189 -0.63 -15.18 -12.01
C ASP A 189 -1.77 -14.54 -11.20
N GLY A 190 -2.99 -14.58 -11.74
CA GLY A 190 -4.18 -13.98 -11.15
C GLY A 190 -4.58 -14.50 -9.76
N GLU A 191 -4.01 -15.61 -9.28
CA GLU A 191 -4.30 -16.11 -7.92
C GLU A 191 -3.55 -15.32 -6.83
N ARG A 192 -2.33 -14.86 -7.14
CA ARG A 192 -1.41 -14.21 -6.18
C ARG A 192 -1.00 -12.79 -6.59
N ALA A 193 -1.15 -12.44 -7.86
CA ALA A 193 -0.75 -11.16 -8.41
C ALA A 193 -1.86 -10.57 -9.30
N ARG A 194 -1.93 -9.24 -9.36
CA ARG A 194 -2.79 -8.51 -10.30
C ARG A 194 -2.03 -7.34 -10.92
N LEU A 195 -2.48 -6.95 -12.10
CA LEU A 195 -2.06 -5.72 -12.73
C LEU A 195 -3.14 -4.66 -12.55
N GLY A 196 -2.73 -3.50 -12.07
CA GLY A 196 -3.46 -2.24 -12.19
C GLY A 196 -2.56 -1.21 -12.88
N ALA A 197 -3.06 0.00 -13.02
CA ALA A 197 -2.31 1.11 -13.56
C ALA A 197 -2.11 2.18 -12.50
N ALA A 198 -1.14 3.05 -12.74
CA ALA A 198 -1.05 4.31 -12.05
C ALA A 198 -0.75 5.46 -13.00
N VAL A 199 -1.41 6.59 -12.78
CA VAL A 199 -0.93 7.89 -13.25
C VAL A 199 0.00 8.40 -12.16
N HIS A 200 1.31 8.59 -12.42
CA HIS A 200 2.22 9.00 -11.34
C HIS A 200 1.67 10.24 -10.62
N SER A 201 1.46 11.34 -11.34
CA SER A 201 0.71 12.50 -10.88
C SER A 201 0.40 13.40 -12.07
N VAL A 202 -0.44 14.42 -11.87
CA VAL A 202 -0.70 15.45 -12.90
C VAL A 202 0.55 16.24 -13.31
N ARG A 203 1.62 16.20 -12.50
CA ARG A 203 2.92 16.79 -12.83
C ARG A 203 3.70 15.93 -13.83
N ALA A 204 3.57 14.62 -13.71
CA ALA A 204 4.37 13.64 -14.42
C ALA A 204 3.65 13.04 -15.63
N VAL A 205 2.33 13.19 -15.75
CA VAL A 205 1.56 12.74 -16.90
C VAL A 205 0.77 13.93 -17.45
N PRO A 206 1.08 14.41 -18.67
CA PRO A 206 0.32 15.47 -19.31
C PRO A 206 -1.17 15.11 -19.40
N GLY A 207 -2.05 16.10 -19.20
CA GLY A 207 -3.49 15.87 -19.08
C GLY A 207 -4.13 15.19 -20.30
N GLU A 208 -3.58 15.40 -21.49
CA GLU A 208 -3.99 14.76 -22.74
C GLU A 208 -3.64 13.26 -22.82
N ALA A 209 -2.65 12.79 -22.05
CA ALA A 209 -2.22 11.39 -22.01
C ALA A 209 -3.01 10.58 -20.97
N ILE A 210 -3.59 11.24 -19.96
CA ILE A 210 -4.34 10.59 -18.87
C ILE A 210 -5.48 9.68 -19.38
N PRO A 211 -6.34 10.08 -20.34
CA PRO A 211 -7.43 9.23 -20.81
C PRO A 211 -7.00 7.88 -21.37
N GLU A 212 -5.79 7.77 -21.94
CA GLU A 212 -5.26 6.51 -22.46
C GLU A 212 -4.90 5.53 -21.33
N VAL A 213 -4.32 6.04 -20.25
CA VAL A 213 -4.06 5.26 -19.03
C VAL A 213 -5.37 4.81 -18.37
N VAL A 214 -6.35 5.71 -18.30
CA VAL A 214 -7.69 5.41 -17.77
C VAL A 214 -8.39 4.31 -18.58
N GLU A 215 -8.33 4.38 -19.91
CA GLU A 215 -8.94 3.37 -20.77
C GLU A 215 -8.29 2.00 -20.57
N TRP A 216 -6.96 1.94 -20.50
CA TRP A 216 -6.26 0.68 -20.24
C TRP A 216 -6.63 0.09 -18.87
N ALA A 217 -6.78 0.95 -17.86
CA ALA A 217 -7.12 0.58 -16.49
C ALA A 217 -8.61 0.25 -16.29
N ARG A 218 -9.45 0.33 -17.33
CA ARG A 218 -10.89 0.02 -17.22
C ARG A 218 -11.09 -1.37 -16.57
N HIS A 219 -11.88 -1.41 -15.50
CA HIS A 219 -12.14 -2.61 -14.66
C HIS A 219 -10.91 -3.18 -13.92
N LYS A 220 -9.84 -2.40 -13.82
CA LYS A 220 -8.65 -2.68 -13.02
C LYS A 220 -8.44 -1.52 -12.03
N PRO A 221 -7.70 -1.75 -10.93
CA PRO A 221 -7.30 -0.66 -10.06
C PRO A 221 -6.51 0.42 -10.81
N LEU A 222 -6.90 1.68 -10.64
CA LEU A 222 -6.14 2.85 -11.09
C LEU A 222 -5.75 3.69 -9.89
N HIS A 223 -4.46 3.96 -9.71
CA HIS A 223 -3.97 4.81 -8.62
C HIS A 223 -3.34 6.10 -9.14
N VAL A 224 -3.37 7.17 -8.33
CA VAL A 224 -2.75 8.44 -8.70
C VAL A 224 -2.28 9.21 -7.47
N HIS A 225 -1.04 9.72 -7.46
CA HIS A 225 -0.65 10.70 -6.43
C HIS A 225 -1.40 12.00 -6.67
N LEU A 226 -2.11 12.47 -5.64
CA LEU A 226 -3.00 13.61 -5.76
C LEU A 226 -2.86 14.55 -4.58
N SER A 227 -2.52 15.82 -4.86
CA SER A 227 -2.63 16.92 -3.89
C SER A 227 -1.86 16.67 -2.59
N GLU A 228 -0.73 15.98 -2.69
CA GLU A 228 0.19 15.71 -1.59
C GLU A 228 0.78 17.01 -1.03
N GLN A 229 1.28 17.88 -1.93
CA GLN A 229 1.94 19.14 -1.57
C GLN A 229 1.21 20.37 -2.13
N ARG A 230 1.15 21.46 -1.35
CA ARG A 230 0.57 22.74 -1.80
C ARG A 230 1.20 23.26 -3.09
N ALA A 231 2.50 23.05 -3.26
CA ALA A 231 3.24 23.45 -4.46
C ALA A 231 2.73 22.74 -5.73
N GLU A 232 2.25 21.50 -5.62
CA GLU A 232 1.61 20.80 -6.75
C GLU A 232 0.32 21.51 -7.16
N ASN A 233 -0.53 21.84 -6.18
CA ASN A 233 -1.80 22.54 -6.44
C ASN A 233 -1.58 23.91 -7.06
N GLU A 234 -0.63 24.69 -6.54
CA GLU A 234 -0.27 26.01 -7.07
C GLU A 234 0.26 25.91 -8.51
N ALA A 235 1.12 24.94 -8.79
CA ALA A 235 1.65 24.72 -10.12
C ALA A 235 0.58 24.24 -11.12
N CYS A 236 -0.33 23.36 -10.70
CA CYS A 236 -1.47 22.91 -11.50
C CYS A 236 -2.42 24.07 -11.82
N LEU A 237 -2.73 24.91 -10.82
CA LEU A 237 -3.55 26.10 -11.02
C LEU A 237 -2.90 27.07 -12.01
N ALA A 238 -1.58 27.29 -11.91
CA ALA A 238 -0.86 28.16 -12.83
C ALA A 238 -0.83 27.60 -14.27
N ALA A 239 -0.68 26.28 -14.43
CA ALA A 239 -0.58 25.63 -15.74
C ALA A 239 -1.95 25.41 -16.42
N HIS A 240 -2.98 25.08 -15.65
CA HIS A 240 -4.27 24.59 -16.17
C HIS A 240 -5.48 25.36 -15.67
N GLY A 241 -5.32 26.31 -14.75
CA GLY A 241 -6.43 27.11 -14.21
C GLY A 241 -7.39 26.35 -13.29
N CYS A 242 -7.01 25.16 -12.83
CA CYS A 242 -7.83 24.29 -11.98
C CYS A 242 -6.98 23.50 -10.97
N THR A 243 -7.62 22.89 -9.97
CA THR A 243 -6.94 21.99 -9.02
C THR A 243 -6.52 20.68 -9.71
N PRO A 244 -5.55 19.93 -9.16
CA PRO A 244 -5.23 18.58 -9.65
C PRO A 244 -6.45 17.65 -9.71
N THR A 245 -7.33 17.71 -8.71
CA THR A 245 -8.56 16.91 -8.65
C THR A 245 -9.51 17.25 -9.80
N GLN A 246 -9.73 18.55 -10.05
CA GLN A 246 -10.57 19.02 -11.16
C GLN A 246 -9.97 18.63 -12.52
N LEU A 247 -8.64 18.66 -12.66
CA LEU A 247 -7.99 18.20 -13.87
C LEU A 247 -8.25 16.71 -14.08
N LEU A 248 -8.03 15.86 -13.07
CA LEU A 248 -8.29 14.42 -13.16
C LEU A 248 -9.76 14.11 -13.48
N ASP A 249 -10.70 14.80 -12.84
CA ASP A 249 -12.15 14.69 -13.12
C ASP A 249 -12.44 14.97 -14.61
N SER A 250 -11.92 16.09 -15.14
CA SER A 250 -12.10 16.46 -16.54
C SER A 250 -11.47 15.47 -17.55
N ARG A 251 -10.58 14.60 -17.09
CA ARG A 251 -9.92 13.56 -17.90
C ARG A 251 -10.47 12.15 -17.66
N GLY A 252 -11.53 12.01 -16.86
CA GLY A 252 -12.15 10.73 -16.54
C GLY A 252 -11.35 9.86 -15.57
N ALA A 253 -10.39 10.44 -14.86
CA ALA A 253 -9.51 9.75 -13.92
C ALA A 253 -10.03 9.79 -12.47
N LEU A 254 -11.35 9.85 -12.28
CA LEU A 254 -12.04 9.69 -10.99
C LEU A 254 -13.13 8.62 -11.16
N GLY A 255 -13.40 7.84 -10.12
CA GLY A 255 -14.41 6.79 -10.15
C GLY A 255 -14.17 5.68 -9.11
N PRO A 256 -15.05 4.67 -9.05
CA PRO A 256 -15.02 3.63 -8.02
C PRO A 256 -13.81 2.69 -8.10
N ASP A 257 -13.18 2.59 -9.28
CA ASP A 257 -11.96 1.80 -9.48
C ASP A 257 -10.68 2.64 -9.30
N VAL A 258 -10.83 3.93 -8.96
CA VAL A 258 -9.72 4.88 -8.79
C VAL A 258 -9.41 5.09 -7.31
N THR A 259 -8.12 5.13 -6.97
CA THR A 259 -7.62 5.53 -5.65
C THR A 259 -6.68 6.73 -5.77
N ALA A 260 -7.07 7.84 -5.16
CA ALA A 260 -6.22 9.00 -4.98
C ALA A 260 -5.31 8.78 -3.75
N VAL A 261 -4.00 8.78 -3.98
CA VAL A 261 -3.00 8.66 -2.91
C VAL A 261 -2.73 10.05 -2.32
N HIS A 262 -2.66 10.12 -1.00
CA HIS A 262 -2.55 11.31 -0.16
C HIS A 262 -3.84 12.12 -0.05
N ALA A 263 -4.19 12.88 -1.10
CA ALA A 263 -5.31 13.81 -1.10
C ALA A 263 -5.27 14.78 0.11
N THR A 264 -4.08 15.29 0.44
CA THR A 264 -3.80 16.07 1.66
C THR A 264 -4.35 17.50 1.57
N HIS A 265 -4.18 18.18 0.44
CA HIS A 265 -4.45 19.61 0.28
C HIS A 265 -5.64 19.90 -0.63
N LEU A 266 -6.77 19.29 -0.35
CA LEU A 266 -7.98 19.45 -1.15
C LEU A 266 -8.65 20.81 -0.94
N ALA A 267 -9.14 21.42 -2.03
CA ALA A 267 -10.13 22.47 -1.93
C ALA A 267 -11.51 21.87 -1.57
N ALA A 268 -12.42 22.70 -1.05
CA ALA A 268 -13.75 22.22 -0.63
C ALA A 268 -14.54 21.52 -1.76
N GLY A 269 -14.39 21.98 -3.01
CA GLY A 269 -14.99 21.32 -4.18
C GLY A 269 -14.38 19.97 -4.53
N ASP A 270 -13.09 19.77 -4.21
CA ASP A 270 -12.37 18.54 -4.53
C ASP A 270 -12.86 17.37 -3.67
N VAL A 271 -13.16 17.61 -2.39
CA VAL A 271 -13.74 16.60 -1.48
C VAL A 271 -15.08 16.08 -2.02
N ALA A 272 -15.92 16.98 -2.53
CA ALA A 272 -17.21 16.62 -3.12
C ALA A 272 -17.05 15.84 -4.43
N LEU A 273 -16.06 16.16 -5.26
CA LEU A 273 -15.76 15.42 -6.49
C LEU A 273 -15.29 13.98 -6.19
N LEU A 274 -14.34 13.82 -5.25
CA LEU A 274 -13.83 12.51 -4.86
C LEU A 274 -14.95 11.64 -4.26
N GLY A 275 -15.69 12.18 -3.29
CA GLY A 275 -16.80 11.47 -2.66
C GLY A 275 -17.96 11.16 -3.63
N GLY A 276 -18.36 12.14 -4.44
CA GLY A 276 -19.46 12.00 -5.40
C GLY A 276 -19.19 11.02 -6.55
N SER A 277 -17.91 10.84 -6.91
CA SER A 277 -17.48 9.85 -7.91
C SER A 277 -17.25 8.44 -7.33
N GLY A 278 -17.23 8.32 -5.99
CA GLY A 278 -16.85 7.09 -5.30
C GLY A 278 -15.35 6.79 -5.36
N THR A 279 -14.52 7.78 -5.68
CA THR A 279 -13.06 7.64 -5.72
C THR A 279 -12.53 7.31 -4.32
N GLY A 280 -11.73 6.25 -4.22
CA GLY A 280 -11.05 5.91 -2.98
C GLY A 280 -9.92 6.88 -2.65
N VAL A 281 -9.57 7.01 -1.37
CA VAL A 281 -8.39 7.75 -0.92
C VAL A 281 -7.48 6.83 -0.12
N CYS A 282 -6.21 6.74 -0.53
CA CYS A 282 -5.16 6.05 0.20
C CYS A 282 -4.35 7.07 0.99
N LEU A 283 -4.55 7.10 2.31
CA LEU A 283 -3.80 7.95 3.23
C LEU A 283 -2.47 7.27 3.56
N CYS A 284 -1.37 8.03 3.63
CA CYS A 284 -0.07 7.51 4.05
C CYS A 284 0.48 8.30 5.26
N PRO A 285 -0.25 8.31 6.41
CA PRO A 285 0.00 9.28 7.48
C PRO A 285 1.44 9.33 7.98
N THR A 286 2.14 8.18 8.13
CA THR A 286 3.51 8.22 8.67
C THR A 286 4.52 8.80 7.67
N THR A 287 4.35 8.55 6.37
CA THR A 287 5.17 9.16 5.33
C THR A 287 4.82 10.64 5.15
N GLU A 288 3.54 10.99 5.14
CA GLU A 288 3.07 12.39 5.08
C GLU A 288 3.60 13.22 6.26
N ALA A 289 3.72 12.61 7.45
CA ALA A 289 4.33 13.25 8.61
C ALA A 289 5.86 13.36 8.49
N ASP A 290 6.54 12.35 7.93
CA ASP A 290 7.99 12.35 7.71
C ASP A 290 8.42 13.38 6.66
N LEU A 291 7.64 13.51 5.58
CA LEU A 291 7.82 14.49 4.50
C LEU A 291 7.28 15.88 4.84
N ALA A 292 6.52 15.99 5.94
CA ALA A 292 5.89 17.22 6.41
C ALA A 292 4.91 17.83 5.38
N ASP A 293 4.09 16.98 4.76
CA ASP A 293 3.07 17.40 3.78
C ASP A 293 1.90 18.10 4.48
N GLY A 294 1.33 17.46 5.51
CA GLY A 294 0.23 18.01 6.29
C GLY A 294 -0.74 16.95 6.80
N ILE A 295 -1.90 17.38 7.28
CA ILE A 295 -3.00 16.51 7.72
C ILE A 295 -4.14 16.66 6.72
N GLY A 296 -4.46 15.58 5.99
CA GLY A 296 -5.58 15.56 5.04
C GLY A 296 -6.96 15.51 5.71
N PRO A 297 -8.05 15.83 5.00
CA PRO A 297 -9.41 15.92 5.55
C PRO A 297 -10.12 14.56 5.55
N ALA A 298 -9.55 13.57 6.26
CA ALA A 298 -10.05 12.19 6.26
C ALA A 298 -11.51 12.05 6.73
N PRO A 299 -11.98 12.72 7.81
CA PRO A 299 -13.39 12.67 8.20
C PRO A 299 -14.32 13.21 7.12
N GLU A 300 -13.96 14.32 6.48
CA GLU A 300 -14.76 14.95 5.43
C GLU A 300 -14.84 14.08 4.17
N LEU A 301 -13.73 13.47 3.78
CA LEU A 301 -13.69 12.52 2.65
C LEU A 301 -14.59 11.31 2.90
N ARG A 302 -14.55 10.74 4.11
CA ARG A 302 -15.44 9.63 4.49
C ARG A 302 -16.91 10.05 4.46
N VAL A 303 -17.24 11.22 5.02
CA VAL A 303 -18.61 11.75 5.00
C VAL A 303 -19.09 12.03 3.57
N ALA A 304 -18.20 12.50 2.69
CA ALA A 304 -18.51 12.76 1.29
C ALA A 304 -18.72 11.46 0.47
N GLY A 305 -18.32 10.31 0.99
CA GLY A 305 -18.52 9.00 0.36
C GLY A 305 -17.26 8.37 -0.24
N SER A 306 -16.07 8.91 0.02
CA SER A 306 -14.81 8.31 -0.45
C SER A 306 -14.44 7.11 0.43
N PRO A 307 -14.25 5.90 -0.12
CA PRO A 307 -13.64 4.79 0.61
C PRO A 307 -12.22 5.18 1.05
N LEU A 308 -11.85 4.88 2.30
CA LEU A 308 -10.51 5.18 2.80
C LEU A 308 -9.68 3.90 2.92
N SER A 309 -8.40 4.00 2.56
CA SER A 309 -7.40 2.95 2.73
C SER A 309 -6.09 3.56 3.26
N ILE A 310 -5.14 2.72 3.66
CA ILE A 310 -3.82 3.16 4.13
C ILE A 310 -2.69 2.61 3.25
N GLY A 311 -1.59 3.34 3.19
CA GLY A 311 -0.34 2.93 2.55
C GLY A 311 0.88 3.28 3.40
N SER A 312 1.93 2.47 3.31
CA SER A 312 3.22 2.78 3.95
C SER A 312 4.09 3.70 3.10
N ASP A 313 3.81 3.78 1.80
CA ASP A 313 4.46 4.67 0.84
C ASP A 313 6.00 4.59 0.86
N GLY A 314 6.70 5.65 1.31
CA GLY A 314 8.15 5.73 1.43
C GLY A 314 8.78 4.79 2.47
N HIS A 315 7.94 4.05 3.19
CA HIS A 315 8.30 3.04 4.18
C HIS A 315 9.05 3.59 5.39
N SER A 316 8.87 4.86 5.75
CA SER A 316 9.40 5.44 6.99
C SER A 316 8.91 4.64 8.21
N VAL A 317 7.68 4.13 8.13
CA VAL A 317 7.14 3.06 8.98
C VAL A 317 6.49 1.99 8.09
N ILE A 318 6.66 0.70 8.45
CA ILE A 318 5.87 -0.41 7.89
C ILE A 318 5.07 -1.00 9.05
N ASP A 319 3.89 -0.44 9.30
CA ASP A 319 2.97 -0.87 10.36
C ASP A 319 1.56 -0.36 10.02
N PRO A 320 0.71 -1.17 9.34
CA PRO A 320 -0.65 -0.77 8.99
C PRO A 320 -1.52 -0.34 10.18
N LEU A 321 -1.28 -0.91 11.37
CA LEU A 321 -1.99 -0.53 12.59
C LEU A 321 -1.54 0.86 13.06
N ALA A 322 -0.26 1.19 12.90
CA ALA A 322 0.24 2.55 13.12
C ALA A 322 -0.36 3.56 12.13
N GLU A 323 -0.42 3.22 10.84
CA GLU A 323 -1.03 4.08 9.82
C GLU A 323 -2.49 4.38 10.15
N ALA A 324 -3.29 3.34 10.43
CA ALA A 324 -4.69 3.51 10.78
C ALA A 324 -4.86 4.35 12.05
N GLN A 325 -4.05 4.11 13.09
CA GLN A 325 -4.08 4.91 14.32
C GLN A 325 -3.69 6.37 14.10
N ALA A 326 -2.79 6.65 13.15
CA ALA A 326 -2.36 8.00 12.83
C ALA A 326 -3.48 8.82 12.22
N ILE A 327 -4.39 8.22 11.42
CA ILE A 327 -5.60 8.90 10.91
C ILE A 327 -6.38 9.52 12.07
N GLU A 328 -6.80 8.72 13.06
CA GLU A 328 -7.56 9.22 14.21
C GLU A 328 -6.73 10.19 15.07
N SER A 329 -5.44 9.89 15.27
CA SER A 329 -4.58 10.69 16.16
C SER A 329 -4.30 12.09 15.59
N TYR A 330 -4.09 12.21 14.28
CA TYR A 330 -3.85 13.49 13.62
C TYR A 330 -5.12 14.34 13.60
N GLN A 331 -6.28 13.74 13.36
CA GLN A 331 -7.56 14.45 13.46
C GLN A 331 -7.82 14.94 14.89
N ARG A 332 -7.55 14.13 15.92
CA ARG A 332 -7.64 14.57 17.32
C ARG A 332 -6.78 15.81 17.61
N LEU A 333 -5.55 15.83 17.10
CA LEU A 333 -4.65 16.97 17.29
C LEU A 333 -5.14 18.21 16.54
N ALA A 334 -5.66 18.03 15.32
CA ALA A 334 -6.13 19.14 14.50
C ALA A 334 -7.46 19.75 15.01
N THR A 335 -8.38 18.92 15.52
CA THR A 335 -9.74 19.35 15.89
C THR A 335 -9.98 19.44 17.40
N GLU A 336 -9.00 19.03 18.21
CA GLU A 336 -9.09 18.91 19.67
C GLU A 336 -10.28 18.03 20.15
N THR A 337 -10.80 17.17 19.27
CA THR A 337 -11.98 16.32 19.51
C THR A 337 -11.61 14.84 19.40
N ARG A 338 -12.23 13.97 20.20
CA ARG A 338 -12.00 12.50 20.16
C ARG A 338 -13.12 11.78 19.40
N GLY A 339 -12.78 10.69 18.71
CA GLY A 339 -13.74 9.76 18.14
C GLY A 339 -14.18 10.09 16.73
N HIS A 340 -13.24 10.46 15.84
CA HIS A 340 -13.55 10.59 14.41
C HIS A 340 -13.66 9.22 13.74
N PHE A 341 -12.91 8.23 14.25
CA PHE A 341 -12.96 6.84 13.82
C PHE A 341 -13.00 5.88 15.02
N THR A 342 -13.84 4.85 14.92
CA THR A 342 -13.87 3.69 15.81
C THR A 342 -12.76 2.70 15.49
N ALA A 343 -12.44 1.78 16.41
CA ALA A 343 -11.46 0.73 16.15
C ALA A 343 -11.84 -0.17 14.96
N GLY A 344 -13.14 -0.43 14.77
CA GLY A 344 -13.65 -1.19 13.63
C GLY A 344 -13.49 -0.45 12.30
N GLU A 345 -13.76 0.86 12.26
CA GLU A 345 -13.52 1.67 11.05
C GLU A 345 -12.03 1.74 10.72
N LEU A 346 -11.16 1.88 11.72
CA LEU A 346 -9.70 1.84 11.51
C LEU A 346 -9.23 0.49 10.96
N LEU A 347 -9.80 -0.61 11.44
CA LEU A 347 -9.50 -1.95 10.90
C LEU A 347 -9.99 -2.12 9.47
N ASP A 348 -11.21 -1.63 9.15
CA ASP A 348 -11.75 -1.68 7.78
C ASP A 348 -10.83 -0.96 6.78
N VAL A 349 -10.37 0.24 7.14
CA VAL A 349 -9.39 1.02 6.35
C VAL A 349 -8.10 0.24 6.11
N ALA A 350 -7.61 -0.50 7.12
CA ALA A 350 -6.37 -1.29 7.04
C ALA A 350 -6.55 -2.68 6.42
N ALA A 351 -7.78 -3.18 6.25
CA ALA A 351 -8.07 -4.54 5.80
C ALA A 351 -8.95 -4.54 4.55
N GLU A 352 -10.27 -4.61 4.71
CA GLU A 352 -11.22 -4.78 3.61
C GLU A 352 -11.15 -3.64 2.58
N ALA A 353 -11.18 -2.38 3.02
CA ALA A 353 -11.15 -1.23 2.12
C ALA A 353 -9.82 -1.16 1.35
N GLY A 354 -8.69 -1.44 2.01
CA GLY A 354 -7.38 -1.53 1.37
C GLY A 354 -7.27 -2.70 0.39
N HIS A 355 -7.83 -3.87 0.69
CA HIS A 355 -7.86 -4.98 -0.29
C HIS A 355 -8.71 -4.62 -1.50
N ARG A 356 -9.86 -3.97 -1.30
CA ARG A 356 -10.77 -3.52 -2.36
C ARG A 356 -10.12 -2.52 -3.30
N SER A 357 -9.36 -1.53 -2.80
CA SER A 357 -8.64 -0.55 -3.64
C SER A 357 -7.53 -1.18 -4.50
N LEU A 358 -7.09 -2.38 -4.13
CA LEU A 358 -6.16 -3.22 -4.88
C LEU A 358 -6.87 -4.26 -5.76
N GLY A 359 -8.20 -4.20 -5.85
CA GLY A 359 -9.09 -5.09 -6.60
C GLY A 359 -9.49 -6.36 -5.86
N TRP A 360 -8.97 -6.65 -4.66
CA TRP A 360 -9.18 -7.91 -3.92
C TRP A 360 -10.47 -7.85 -3.10
N THR A 361 -11.60 -8.05 -3.77
CA THR A 361 -12.94 -7.98 -3.16
C THR A 361 -13.29 -9.19 -2.28
N ASP A 362 -12.49 -10.26 -2.35
CA ASP A 362 -12.64 -11.51 -1.60
C ASP A 362 -11.66 -11.63 -0.42
N ALA A 363 -11.00 -10.54 0.00
CA ALA A 363 -10.03 -10.52 1.09
C ALA A 363 -10.36 -9.42 2.14
N GLY A 364 -9.64 -9.42 3.25
CA GLY A 364 -9.80 -8.40 4.31
C GLY A 364 -10.99 -8.60 5.25
N ARG A 365 -11.71 -9.74 5.15
CA ARG A 365 -12.81 -10.13 6.04
C ARG A 365 -12.64 -11.56 6.54
N LEU A 366 -13.09 -11.83 7.77
CA LEU A 366 -13.11 -13.17 8.37
C LEU A 366 -14.51 -13.81 8.26
N GLU A 367 -14.87 -14.26 7.05
CA GLU A 367 -16.19 -14.84 6.75
C GLU A 367 -16.12 -15.93 5.68
N VAL A 368 -17.16 -16.75 5.57
CA VAL A 368 -17.25 -17.80 4.54
C VAL A 368 -17.14 -17.18 3.13
N GLY A 369 -16.31 -17.77 2.28
CA GLY A 369 -16.04 -17.33 0.91
C GLY A 369 -14.81 -16.42 0.79
N ALA A 370 -14.46 -15.69 1.85
CA ALA A 370 -13.27 -14.85 1.89
C ALA A 370 -11.98 -15.68 1.90
N ARG A 371 -10.88 -15.05 1.50
CA ARG A 371 -9.53 -15.60 1.61
C ARG A 371 -9.15 -15.83 3.07
N ALA A 372 -8.48 -16.94 3.32
CA ALA A 372 -8.05 -17.34 4.65
C ALA A 372 -6.75 -16.62 5.05
N ASP A 373 -6.85 -15.29 5.19
CA ASP A 373 -5.78 -14.44 5.65
C ASP A 373 -5.99 -14.07 7.12
N PHE A 374 -5.08 -14.52 7.98
CA PHE A 374 -5.20 -14.37 9.42
C PHE A 374 -3.96 -13.68 9.98
N VAL A 375 -4.17 -12.62 10.77
CA VAL A 375 -3.11 -11.90 11.48
C VAL A 375 -3.35 -12.04 12.98
N ALA A 376 -2.57 -12.88 13.65
CA ALA A 376 -2.71 -13.10 15.09
C ALA A 376 -1.86 -12.08 15.86
N VAL A 377 -2.53 -11.25 16.65
CA VAL A 377 -1.93 -10.23 17.52
C VAL A 377 -1.85 -10.76 18.96
N ASP A 378 -0.66 -10.67 19.55
CA ASP A 378 -0.35 -11.15 20.89
C ASP A 378 -0.92 -10.24 21.98
N LEU A 379 -2.02 -10.68 22.61
CA LEU A 379 -2.64 -9.97 23.73
C LEU A 379 -1.81 -10.01 25.03
N GLY A 380 -0.77 -10.83 25.08
CA GLY A 380 0.15 -10.93 26.22
C GLY A 380 1.26 -9.87 26.22
N SER A 381 1.35 -9.02 25.20
CA SER A 381 2.39 -7.97 25.15
C SER A 381 2.13 -6.90 26.23
N PRO A 382 3.17 -6.24 26.76
CA PRO A 382 3.00 -5.11 27.67
C PRO A 382 2.12 -3.98 27.11
N ARG A 383 2.03 -3.86 25.77
CA ARG A 383 1.17 -2.86 25.12
C ARG A 383 -0.31 -3.21 25.25
N LEU A 384 -0.65 -4.48 25.13
CA LEU A 384 -2.02 -4.96 25.03
C LEU A 384 -2.55 -5.59 26.33
N ALA A 385 -1.72 -5.72 27.36
CA ALA A 385 -2.11 -6.20 28.67
C ALA A 385 -3.30 -5.39 29.23
N GLY A 386 -4.47 -6.04 29.34
CA GLY A 386 -5.71 -5.42 29.85
C GLY A 386 -6.52 -4.64 28.83
N ALA A 387 -6.11 -4.61 27.55
CA ALA A 387 -6.92 -4.03 26.48
C ALA A 387 -8.19 -4.87 26.26
N ALA A 388 -9.32 -4.19 26.04
CA ALA A 388 -10.54 -4.86 25.62
C ALA A 388 -10.37 -5.40 24.19
N PRO A 389 -10.91 -6.59 23.84
CA PRO A 389 -10.75 -7.19 22.51
C PRO A 389 -11.19 -6.25 21.35
N ASP A 390 -12.24 -5.46 21.56
CA ASP A 390 -12.78 -4.51 20.59
C ASP A 390 -11.90 -3.26 20.39
N ALA A 391 -10.99 -2.98 21.32
CA ALA A 391 -10.04 -1.87 21.22
C ALA A 391 -8.75 -2.24 20.46
N VAL A 392 -8.45 -3.55 20.30
CA VAL A 392 -7.16 -4.05 19.80
C VAL A 392 -6.69 -3.36 18.51
N PRO A 393 -7.52 -3.21 17.45
CA PRO A 393 -7.05 -2.56 16.22
C PRO A 393 -6.58 -1.10 16.42
N ALA A 394 -7.14 -0.40 17.40
CA ALA A 394 -6.82 0.99 17.71
C ALA A 394 -5.61 1.16 18.64
N VAL A 395 -5.04 0.07 19.19
CA VAL A 395 -3.92 0.15 20.13
C VAL A 395 -2.74 -0.76 19.80
N ALA A 396 -2.94 -1.84 19.03
CA ALA A 396 -1.88 -2.76 18.63
C ALA A 396 -0.89 -2.15 17.63
N ARG A 397 0.28 -2.75 17.47
CA ARG A 397 1.31 -2.37 16.49
C ARG A 397 1.86 -3.60 15.80
N ALA A 398 2.64 -3.39 14.74
CA ALA A 398 3.32 -4.46 14.01
C ALA A 398 4.15 -5.38 14.94
N GLY A 399 4.79 -4.83 15.97
CA GLY A 399 5.54 -5.62 16.96
C GLY A 399 4.69 -6.57 17.81
N ASP A 400 3.38 -6.37 17.86
CA ASP A 400 2.44 -7.27 18.55
C ASP A 400 1.96 -8.42 17.64
N VAL A 401 2.14 -8.32 16.32
CA VAL A 401 1.85 -9.41 15.37
C VAL A 401 2.76 -10.59 15.67
N ARG A 402 2.18 -11.78 15.79
CA ARG A 402 2.89 -13.02 16.14
C ARG A 402 2.83 -14.07 15.05
N GLU A 403 1.66 -14.25 14.45
CA GLU A 403 1.42 -15.22 13.38
C GLU A 403 0.77 -14.52 12.19
N VAL A 404 1.16 -14.91 10.97
CA VAL A 404 0.51 -14.47 9.74
C VAL A 404 0.29 -15.66 8.83
N VAL A 405 -0.95 -15.82 8.39
CA VAL A 405 -1.42 -16.83 7.44
C VAL A 405 -1.94 -16.10 6.21
N VAL A 406 -1.55 -16.53 5.02
CA VAL A 406 -2.01 -15.98 3.73
C VAL A 406 -2.56 -17.13 2.90
N ASP A 407 -3.81 -17.03 2.48
CA ASP A 407 -4.52 -18.10 1.75
C ASP A 407 -4.39 -19.47 2.45
N GLY A 408 -4.50 -19.49 3.78
CA GLY A 408 -4.38 -20.70 4.61
C GLY A 408 -2.94 -21.21 4.82
N GLU A 409 -1.93 -20.55 4.26
CA GLU A 409 -0.52 -20.88 4.46
C GLU A 409 0.12 -19.98 5.51
N ARG A 410 0.64 -20.57 6.59
CA ARG A 410 1.37 -19.81 7.62
C ARG A 410 2.73 -19.36 7.07
N ILE A 411 2.94 -18.05 6.93
CA ILE A 411 4.18 -17.44 6.43
C ILE A 411 5.02 -16.78 7.53
N VAL A 412 4.39 -16.35 8.63
CA VAL A 412 5.07 -15.86 9.85
C VAL A 412 4.66 -16.73 11.02
N ARG A 413 5.63 -17.15 11.82
CA ARG A 413 5.43 -17.90 13.05
C ARG A 413 6.30 -17.36 14.17
N ASP A 414 5.70 -17.15 15.35
CA ASP A 414 6.40 -16.64 16.52
C ASP A 414 7.26 -15.39 16.22
N ARG A 415 6.69 -14.43 15.46
CA ARG A 415 7.34 -13.19 14.99
C ARG A 415 8.54 -13.39 14.03
N ALA A 416 8.70 -14.58 13.47
CA ALA A 416 9.72 -14.89 12.49
C ALA A 416 9.09 -15.31 11.16
N HIS A 417 9.55 -14.71 10.07
CA HIS A 417 9.15 -15.11 8.73
C HIS A 417 9.78 -16.47 8.41
N ARG A 418 9.02 -17.39 7.82
CA ARG A 418 9.42 -18.80 7.67
C ARG A 418 10.47 -19.05 6.58
N ALA A 419 10.42 -18.29 5.48
CA ALA A 419 11.33 -18.46 4.35
C ALA A 419 12.43 -17.40 4.24
N VAL A 420 12.20 -16.18 4.74
CA VAL A 420 13.05 -15.00 4.51
C VAL A 420 13.54 -14.42 5.84
N ASP A 421 14.85 -14.20 5.97
CA ASP A 421 15.39 -13.37 7.05
C ASP A 421 15.36 -11.91 6.59
N ALA A 422 14.22 -11.25 6.81
CA ALA A 422 13.96 -9.89 6.33
C ALA A 422 15.08 -8.92 6.75
N ALA A 423 15.54 -9.01 8.00
CA ALA A 423 16.56 -8.11 8.53
C ALA A 423 17.92 -8.32 7.83
N ARG A 424 18.34 -9.57 7.59
CA ARG A 424 19.56 -9.85 6.84
C ARG A 424 19.47 -9.41 5.38
N GLU A 425 18.39 -9.78 4.69
CA GLU A 425 18.23 -9.43 3.27
C GLU A 425 18.20 -7.92 3.05
N LEU A 426 17.48 -7.19 3.89
CA LEU A 426 17.46 -5.72 3.83
C LEU A 426 18.83 -5.11 4.10
N ARG A 427 19.56 -5.60 5.11
CA ARG A 427 20.93 -5.12 5.39
C ARG A 427 21.84 -5.33 4.18
N ASP A 428 21.82 -6.51 3.60
CA ASP A 428 22.71 -6.88 2.50
C ASP A 428 22.34 -6.11 1.22
N ALA A 429 21.06 -6.07 0.84
CA ALA A 429 20.59 -5.36 -0.34
C ALA A 429 20.82 -3.84 -0.24
N ILE A 430 20.55 -3.23 0.92
CA ILE A 430 20.77 -1.79 1.12
C ILE A 430 22.27 -1.46 1.16
N ALA A 431 23.10 -2.32 1.77
CA ALA A 431 24.55 -2.11 1.78
C ALA A 431 25.14 -2.14 0.36
N ASP A 432 24.65 -3.03 -0.52
CA ASP A 432 25.06 -3.07 -1.92
C ASP A 432 24.71 -1.79 -2.68
N LEU A 433 23.56 -1.18 -2.39
CA LEU A 433 23.11 0.07 -3.03
C LEU A 433 23.90 1.30 -2.59
N ARG A 434 24.54 1.25 -1.41
CA ARG A 434 25.32 2.36 -0.83
C ARG A 434 26.80 2.31 -1.18
N LYS A 435 27.28 1.28 -1.88
CA LYS A 435 28.67 1.19 -2.32
C LYS A 435 28.94 2.27 -3.39
N PRO A 436 30.03 3.07 -3.28
CA PRO A 436 30.44 3.94 -4.37
C PRO A 436 30.73 3.08 -5.60
N ARG A 437 30.13 3.45 -6.74
CA ARG A 437 30.29 2.77 -8.03
C ARG A 437 31.45 3.36 -8.82
#